data_AF-A0A955H9H8-F1
#
_entry.id   AF-A0A955H9H8-F1
#
_cell.length_a   1.000
_cell.length_b   1.000
_cell.length_c   1.000
_cell.angle_alpha   90.00
_cell.angle_beta   90.00
_cell.angle_gamma   90.00
#
_symmetry.space_group_name_H-M   'P 1'
#
loop_
_entity.id
_entity.type
_entity.pdbx_description
1 polymer ?
#
loop_
_entity_poly.entity_id
_entity_poly.type
_entity_poly.pdbx_seq_one_letter_code
_entity_poly.pdbx_strand_id
1 'polypeptide(L)'
;IQREVKEECGATVQNIEPLGYREVHREHDGEKTHWIALDFKVEIDRDQVHNPEPDKCLEMKWFKLSEFPEPMHSQWPIFFEKYKEKL
;
A
#
# COMPACT_ATOMS: atom_id res chain seq x y z
N ILE A 1 -3.05 -10.65 1.41
CA ILE A 1 -2.02 -9.69 1.83
C ILE A 1 -0.62 -10.32 1.94
N GLN A 2 -0.40 -11.42 2.68
CA GLN A 2 0.94 -12.04 2.79
C GLN A 2 1.56 -12.38 1.42
N ARG A 3 0.76 -12.98 0.53
CA ARG A 3 1.16 -13.28 -0.85
C ARG A 3 1.57 -12.01 -1.60
N GLU A 4 0.70 -10.99 -1.62
CA GLU A 4 0.97 -9.71 -2.30
C GLU A 4 2.26 -9.03 -1.78
N VAL A 5 2.48 -8.98 -0.46
CA VAL A 5 3.73 -8.43 0.11
C VAL A 5 4.95 -9.22 -0.36
N LYS A 6 4.83 -10.54 -0.49
CA LYS A 6 5.92 -11.39 -0.98
C LYS A 6 6.18 -11.18 -2.48
N GLU A 7 5.12 -11.08 -3.28
CA GLU A 7 5.18 -10.89 -4.73
C GLU A 7 5.68 -9.50 -5.12
N GLU A 8 5.17 -8.44 -4.48
CA GLU A 8 5.46 -7.05 -4.85
C GLU A 8 6.64 -6.43 -4.10
N CYS A 9 6.94 -6.87 -2.87
CA CYS A 9 8.02 -6.32 -2.05
C CYS A 9 9.14 -7.31 -1.75
N GLY A 10 9.00 -8.59 -2.13
CA GLY A 10 10.00 -9.63 -1.87
C GLY A 10 10.13 -10.08 -0.40
N ALA A 11 9.44 -9.41 0.52
CA ALA A 11 9.59 -9.59 1.96
C ALA A 11 8.59 -10.60 2.54
N THR A 12 8.97 -11.24 3.65
CA THR A 12 8.09 -12.13 4.41
C THR A 12 7.43 -11.37 5.56
N VAL A 13 6.10 -11.46 5.65
CA VAL A 13 5.31 -10.85 6.73
C VAL A 13 5.56 -11.57 8.05
N GLN A 14 5.96 -10.80 9.07
CA GLN A 14 6.21 -11.27 10.44
C GLN A 14 4.96 -11.15 11.31
N ASN A 15 4.23 -10.03 11.22
CA ASN A 15 2.98 -9.79 11.93
C ASN A 15 1.96 -9.08 11.04
N ILE A 16 0.66 -9.28 11.34
CA ILE A 16 -0.47 -8.69 10.62
C ILE A 16 -1.49 -8.13 11.61
N GLU A 17 -1.85 -6.87 11.42
CA GLU A 17 -2.95 -6.22 12.12
C GLU A 17 -4.00 -5.73 11.09
N PRO A 18 -5.26 -6.19 11.15
CA PRO A 18 -6.32 -5.65 10.31
C PRO A 18 -6.70 -4.24 10.76
N LEU A 19 -6.69 -3.27 9.85
CA LEU A 19 -7.06 -1.89 10.14
C LEU A 19 -8.54 -1.61 9.87
N GLY A 20 -9.09 -2.23 8.82
CA GLY A 20 -10.48 -2.11 8.39
C GLY A 20 -10.61 -2.26 6.88
N TYR A 21 -11.58 -1.57 6.29
CA TYR A 21 -11.77 -1.55 4.84
C TYR A 21 -12.17 -0.17 4.32
N ARG A 22 -12.02 0.06 3.01
CA ARG A 22 -12.48 1.27 2.31
C ARG A 22 -13.25 0.89 1.05
N GLU A 23 -14.28 1.68 0.75
CA GLU A 23 -14.99 1.65 -0.52
C GLU A 23 -14.35 2.68 -1.47
N VAL A 24 -13.69 2.19 -2.51
CA VAL A 24 -12.89 3.00 -3.44
C VAL A 24 -13.64 3.08 -4.76
N HIS A 25 -14.43 4.15 -4.90
CA HIS A 25 -15.11 4.52 -6.13
C HIS A 25 -14.18 5.38 -6.98
N ARG A 26 -13.87 4.95 -8.21
CA ARG A 26 -12.99 5.68 -9.13
C ARG A 26 -13.58 5.68 -10.54
N GLU A 27 -13.16 6.66 -11.34
CA GLU A 27 -13.31 6.63 -12.78
C GLU A 27 -11.91 6.49 -13.39
N HIS A 28 -11.72 5.48 -14.24
CA HIS A 28 -10.48 5.21 -14.94
C HIS A 28 -10.81 4.97 -16.40
N ASP A 29 -10.21 5.75 -17.30
CA ASP A 29 -10.47 5.70 -18.75
C ASP A 29 -11.97 5.76 -19.13
N GLY A 30 -12.75 6.55 -18.38
CA GLY A 30 -14.19 6.70 -18.57
C GLY A 30 -15.04 5.58 -17.97
N GLU A 31 -14.42 4.55 -17.40
CA GLU A 31 -15.11 3.46 -16.73
C GLU A 31 -15.17 3.66 -15.22
N LYS A 32 -16.36 3.49 -14.66
CA LYS A 32 -16.55 3.50 -13.21
C LYS A 32 -16.08 2.17 -12.63
N THR A 33 -15.13 2.24 -11.71
CA THR A 33 -14.66 1.09 -10.93
C THR A 33 -15.04 1.27 -9.46
N HIS A 34 -15.37 0.16 -8.81
CA HIS A 34 -15.63 0.12 -7.39
C HIS A 34 -14.85 -1.02 -6.77
N TRP A 35 -13.93 -0.68 -5.87
CA TRP A 35 -13.10 -1.62 -5.13
C TRP A 35 -13.46 -1.60 -3.65
N ILE A 36 -13.55 -2.78 -3.04
CA ILE A 36 -13.54 -2.93 -1.58
C ILE A 36 -12.11 -3.26 -1.18
N ALA A 37 -11.38 -2.27 -0.66
CA ALA A 37 -10.00 -2.44 -0.21
C ALA A 37 -10.01 -2.87 1.26
N LEU A 38 -9.39 -4.02 1.57
CA LEU A 38 -9.15 -4.47 2.94
C LEU A 38 -7.75 -4.03 3.35
N ASP A 39 -7.66 -3.17 4.36
CA ASP A 39 -6.42 -2.51 4.76
C ASP A 39 -5.79 -3.23 5.96
N PHE A 40 -4.49 -3.50 5.88
CA PHE A 40 -3.70 -4.20 6.90
C PHE A 40 -2.42 -3.42 7.20
N LYS A 41 -2.01 -3.39 8.46
CA LYS A 41 -0.65 -3.01 8.86
C LYS A 41 0.17 -4.29 8.98
N VAL A 42 1.32 -4.33 8.33
CA VAL A 42 2.20 -5.51 8.32
C VAL A 42 3.59 -5.15 8.82
N GLU A 43 4.19 -6.07 9.57
CA GLU A 43 5.59 -5.98 9.97
C GLU A 43 6.42 -6.87 9.06
N ILE A 44 7.55 -6.35 8.57
CA ILE A 44 8.49 -7.03 7.68
C ILE A 44 9.92 -6.66 8.03
N ASP A 45 10.86 -7.50 7.61
CA ASP A 45 12.28 -7.15 7.62
C ASP A 45 12.59 -6.19 6.45
N ARG A 46 13.09 -5.00 6.77
CA ARG A 46 13.43 -3.96 5.80
C ARG A 46 14.49 -4.43 4.80
N ASP A 47 15.43 -5.27 5.23
CA ASP A 47 16.56 -5.70 4.41
C ASP A 47 16.15 -6.73 3.33
N GLN A 48 14.95 -7.30 3.45
CA GLN A 48 14.38 -8.18 2.41
C GLN A 48 13.73 -7.40 1.27
N VAL A 49 13.39 -6.13 1.49
CA VAL A 49 12.59 -5.37 0.52
C VAL A 49 13.40 -5.03 -0.72
N HIS A 50 12.89 -5.47 -1.85
CA HIS A 50 13.35 -5.13 -3.19
C HIS A 50 12.13 -5.07 -4.12
N ASN A 51 12.34 -4.69 -5.38
CA ASN A 51 11.27 -4.62 -6.39
C ASN A 51 11.31 -5.87 -7.29
N PRO A 52 10.46 -6.90 -7.06
CA PRO A 52 10.47 -8.13 -7.85
C PRO A 52 9.73 -7.99 -9.19
N GLU A 53 8.89 -6.95 -9.34
CA GLU A 53 8.05 -6.71 -10.52
C GLU A 53 8.37 -5.35 -11.19
N PRO A 54 9.56 -5.19 -11.80
CA PRO A 54 10.02 -3.91 -12.36
C PRO A 54 9.15 -3.38 -13.51
N ASP A 55 8.38 -4.25 -14.16
CA ASP A 55 7.43 -3.85 -15.23
C ASP A 55 6.15 -3.20 -14.67
N LYS A 56 5.85 -3.40 -13.38
CA LYS A 56 4.67 -2.82 -12.71
C LYS A 56 5.02 -1.67 -11.76
N CYS A 57 6.23 -1.69 -11.19
CA CYS A 57 6.72 -0.66 -10.29
C CYS A 57 8.11 -0.22 -10.74
N LEU A 58 8.34 1.07 -10.93
CA LEU A 58 9.63 1.58 -11.39
C LEU A 58 10.70 1.53 -10.28
N GLU A 59 10.31 1.86 -9.06
CA GLU A 59 11.23 1.99 -7.93
C GLU A 59 10.49 1.82 -6.59
N MET A 60 11.16 1.21 -5.61
CA MET A 60 10.65 1.06 -4.26
C MET A 60 11.57 1.74 -3.25
N LYS A 61 10.99 2.61 -2.42
CA LYS A 61 11.71 3.42 -1.43
C LYS A 61 10.95 3.51 -0.11
N TRP A 62 11.71 3.72 0.96
CA TRP A 62 11.18 3.98 2.29
C TRP A 62 11.05 5.49 2.54
N PHE A 63 9.91 5.90 3.07
CA PHE A 63 9.62 7.28 3.43
C PHE A 63 9.22 7.36 4.91
N LYS A 64 9.53 8.49 5.55
CA LYS A 64 8.95 8.78 6.88
C LYS A 64 7.52 9.26 6.69
N LEU A 65 6.66 9.05 7.70
CA LEU A 65 5.27 9.52 7.67
C LEU A 65 5.13 11.04 7.50
N SER A 66 6.18 11.81 7.78
CA SER A 66 6.23 13.26 7.60
C SER A 66 6.85 13.71 6.26
N GLU A 67 7.33 12.78 5.43
CA GLU A 67 8.17 13.07 4.25
C GLU A 67 7.78 12.19 3.06
N PHE A 68 6.58 12.38 2.52
CA PHE A 68 6.10 11.65 1.33
C PHE A 68 6.51 12.32 0.01
N PRO A 69 6.68 11.55 -1.08
CA PRO A 69 6.94 12.08 -2.40
C PRO A 69 5.66 12.63 -3.05
N GLU A 70 5.82 13.48 -4.06
CA GLU A 70 4.72 13.97 -4.90
C GLU A 70 4.99 13.66 -6.38
N PRO A 71 3.96 13.35 -7.20
CA PRO A 71 2.55 13.21 -6.81
C PRO A 71 2.26 11.88 -6.08
N MET A 72 1.33 11.90 -5.13
CA MET A 72 0.87 10.68 -4.45
C MET A 72 -0.23 9.94 -5.22
N HIS A 73 -0.32 8.62 -5.02
CA HIS A 73 -1.45 7.84 -5.50
C HIS A 73 -2.76 8.36 -4.88
N SER A 74 -3.83 8.46 -5.69
CA SER A 74 -5.09 9.12 -5.31
C SER A 74 -5.76 8.54 -4.04
N GLN A 75 -5.46 7.29 -3.70
CA GLN A 75 -6.02 6.63 -2.51
C GLN A 75 -5.17 6.77 -1.25
N TRP A 76 -3.95 7.32 -1.32
CA TRP A 76 -3.07 7.47 -0.17
C TRP A 76 -3.60 8.50 0.86
N PRO A 77 -3.98 9.74 0.48
CA PRO A 77 -4.50 10.71 1.44
C PRO A 77 -5.74 10.20 2.20
N ILE A 78 -6.61 9.48 1.49
CA ILE A 78 -7.82 8.87 2.07
C ILE A 78 -7.46 7.76 3.06
N PHE A 79 -6.49 6.91 2.73
CA PHE A 79 -5.98 5.88 3.63
C PHE A 79 -5.37 6.50 4.89
N PHE A 80 -4.45 7.45 4.70
CA PHE A 80 -3.70 8.06 5.78
C PHE A 80 -4.63 8.79 6.75
N GLU A 81 -5.56 9.60 6.25
CA GLU A 81 -6.47 10.33 7.14
C GLU A 81 -7.38 9.39 7.96
N LYS A 82 -7.75 8.24 7.38
CA LYS A 82 -8.57 7.24 8.08
C LYS A 82 -7.82 6.49 9.17
N TYR A 83 -6.52 6.25 9.00
CA TYR A 83 -5.76 5.33 9.84
C TYR A 83 -4.56 5.93 10.57
N LYS A 84 -4.22 7.20 10.38
CA LYS A 84 -3.03 7.86 10.96
C LYS A 84 -2.86 7.64 12.47
N GLU A 85 -3.95 7.56 13.23
CA GLU A 85 -3.90 7.33 14.68
C GLU A 85 -3.54 5.87 15.08
N LYS A 86 -3.46 4.96 14.11
CA LYS A 86 -3.12 3.53 14.29
C LYS A 86 -1.79 3.13 13.64
N LEU A 87 -1.14 4.07 12.94
CA LEU A 87 0.10 3.85 12.19
C LEU A 87 1.35 4.18 13.03
#